data_AF-A0A7K4INJ7-F1
#
_entry.id   AF-A0A7K4INJ7-F1
#
_cell.length_a   1.000
_cell.length_b   1.000
_cell.length_c   1.000
_cell.angle_alpha   90.00
_cell.angle_beta   90.00
_cell.angle_gamma   90.00
#
_symmetry.space_group_name_H-M   'P 1'
#
loop_
_entity.id
_entity.type
_entity.pdbx_description
1 polymer ?
#
loop_
_entity_poly.entity_id
_entity_poly.type
_entity_poly.pdbx_seq_one_letter_code
_entity_poly.pdbx_strand_id
1 'polypeptide(L)'
;MSLGKDIKILKTVPREKAFYFFTSIGNYTGLSASSLKEFMEKINEVNVKSLEFHLHRNDFEKWINEVLEDQELAAEMRKLQKFNLVGENLRNQIYVTVSRRLKRLTSQL
;
A
#
# COMPACT_ATOMS: atom_id res chain seq x y z
N MET A 1 14.94 15.31 8.03
CA MET A 1 13.66 14.67 8.40
C MET A 1 13.92 13.86 9.66
N SER A 2 13.01 13.85 10.63
CA SER A 2 13.24 13.26 11.96
C SER A 2 13.02 11.75 11.95
N LEU A 3 14.02 10.98 12.39
CA LEU A 3 14.02 9.53 12.58
C LEU A 3 12.72 8.99 13.22
N GLY A 4 12.13 9.74 14.15
CA GLY A 4 10.90 9.35 14.83
C GLY A 4 9.66 9.27 13.91
N LYS A 5 9.62 10.03 12.81
CA LYS A 5 8.54 9.94 11.82
C LYS A 5 8.63 8.64 11.03
N ASP A 6 9.83 8.23 10.65
CA ASP A 6 10.03 7.05 9.79
C ASP A 6 9.72 5.76 10.55
N ILE A 7 10.09 5.68 11.84
CA ILE A 7 9.69 4.57 12.73
C ILE A 7 8.17 4.46 12.84
N LYS A 8 7.47 5.61 12.92
CA LYS A 8 6.01 5.64 13.02
C LYS A 8 5.34 5.09 11.74
N ILE A 9 5.92 5.33 10.57
CA ILE A 9 5.41 4.78 9.30
C ILE A 9 5.59 3.26 9.23
N LEU A 10 6.71 2.75 9.77
CA LEU A 10 7.04 1.33 9.78
C LEU A 10 6.31 0.52 10.87
N LYS A 11 5.45 1.15 11.67
CA LYS A 11 4.68 0.48 12.72
C LYS A 11 3.78 -0.62 12.15
N THR A 12 3.56 -1.65 12.95
CA THR A 12 2.43 -2.56 12.75
C THR A 12 1.18 -1.96 13.40
N VAL A 13 0.05 -2.01 12.72
CA VAL A 13 -1.24 -1.49 13.20
C VAL A 13 -2.16 -2.62 13.65
N PRO A 14 -3.11 -2.36 14.57
CA PRO A 14 -4.04 -3.40 15.00
C PRO A 14 -4.97 -3.82 13.87
N ARG A 15 -5.61 -4.98 14.03
CA ARG A 15 -6.41 -5.66 13.01
C ARG A 15 -7.52 -4.77 12.44
N GLU A 16 -8.14 -3.93 13.26
CA GLU A 16 -9.23 -3.03 12.87
C GLU A 16 -8.77 -1.91 11.94
N LYS A 17 -7.45 -1.67 11.88
CA LYS A 17 -6.79 -0.69 11.01
C LYS A 17 -6.00 -1.32 9.87
N ALA A 18 -5.94 -2.65 9.79
CA ALA A 18 -5.24 -3.33 8.70
C ALA A 18 -5.90 -3.03 7.35
N PHE A 19 -5.13 -3.10 6.27
CA PHE A 19 -5.66 -3.10 4.93
C PHE A 19 -6.21 -4.48 4.58
N TYR A 20 -7.43 -4.55 4.09
CA TYR A 20 -8.07 -5.80 3.68
C TYR A 20 -8.25 -5.78 2.17
N PHE A 21 -7.76 -6.83 1.51
CA PHE A 21 -7.79 -6.92 0.06
C PHE A 21 -9.10 -7.56 -0.42
N PHE A 22 -9.77 -6.90 -1.36
CA PHE A 22 -11.00 -7.33 -2.02
C PHE A 22 -10.84 -7.24 -3.52
N THR A 23 -11.50 -8.13 -4.27
CA THR A 23 -11.58 -8.01 -5.74
C THR A 23 -12.80 -7.23 -6.21
N SER A 24 -13.80 -7.08 -5.34
CA SER A 24 -15.01 -6.28 -5.54
C SER A 24 -15.68 -6.05 -4.19
N ILE A 25 -16.76 -5.26 -4.17
CA ILE A 25 -17.55 -5.03 -2.95
C ILE A 25 -18.01 -6.37 -2.37
N GLY A 26 -17.63 -6.64 -1.12
CA GLY A 26 -17.99 -7.87 -0.40
C GLY A 26 -17.16 -9.11 -0.75
N ASN A 27 -16.27 -9.06 -1.75
CA ASN A 27 -15.48 -10.21 -2.18
C ASN A 27 -14.05 -10.18 -1.62
N TYR A 28 -13.93 -10.51 -0.33
CA TYR A 28 -12.66 -10.55 0.40
C TYR A 28 -11.74 -11.65 -0.14
N THR A 29 -10.45 -11.35 -0.31
CA THR A 29 -9.48 -12.32 -0.84
C THR A 29 -8.93 -13.28 0.21
N GLY A 30 -9.21 -13.06 1.49
CA GLY A 30 -8.55 -13.77 2.59
C GLY A 30 -7.21 -13.15 3.01
N LEU A 31 -6.72 -12.12 2.32
CA LEU A 31 -5.44 -11.48 2.60
C LEU A 31 -5.63 -10.10 3.23
N SER A 32 -4.78 -9.77 4.19
CA SER A 32 -4.70 -8.45 4.81
C SER A 32 -3.25 -8.05 5.06
N ALA A 33 -3.01 -6.75 5.24
CA ALA A 33 -1.72 -6.19 5.62
C ALA A 33 -1.88 -5.25 6.81
N SER A 34 -1.15 -5.52 7.89
CA SER A 34 -1.11 -4.73 9.12
C SER A 34 0.09 -3.78 9.17
N SER A 35 0.95 -3.77 8.15
CA SER A 35 2.10 -2.87 8.07
C SER A 35 2.44 -2.57 6.61
N LEU A 36 3.30 -1.56 6.38
CA LEU A 36 3.82 -1.27 5.05
C LEU A 36 4.62 -2.44 4.45
N LYS A 37 5.33 -3.19 5.30
CA LYS A 37 6.09 -4.37 4.90
C LYS A 37 5.16 -5.50 4.45
N GLU A 38 4.15 -5.84 5.25
CA GLU A 38 3.15 -6.84 4.85
C GLU A 38 2.40 -6.42 3.59
N PHE A 39 2.08 -5.13 3.45
CA PHE A 39 1.43 -4.62 2.25
C PHE A 39 2.30 -4.87 1.00
N MET A 40 3.60 -4.59 1.10
CA MET A 40 4.58 -4.90 0.05
C MET A 40 4.61 -6.39 -0.31
N GLU A 41 4.63 -7.27 0.67
CA GLU A 41 4.63 -8.73 0.47
C GLU A 41 3.33 -9.19 -0.21
N LYS A 42 2.17 -8.72 0.26
CA LYS A 42 0.85 -9.09 -0.27
C LYS A 42 0.59 -8.59 -1.69
N ILE A 43 1.26 -7.52 -2.15
CA ILE A 43 1.15 -7.06 -3.54
C ILE A 43 1.53 -8.16 -4.54
N ASN A 44 2.46 -9.06 -4.22
CA ASN A 44 2.85 -10.14 -5.14
C ASN A 44 1.95 -11.37 -5.03
N GLU A 45 1.26 -11.55 -3.90
CA GLU A 45 0.40 -12.72 -3.66
C GLU A 45 -1.05 -12.51 -4.14
N VAL A 46 -1.58 -11.29 -3.98
CA VAL A 46 -3.00 -11.03 -4.20
C VAL A 46 -3.37 -11.10 -5.69
N ASN A 47 -4.62 -11.46 -5.99
CA ASN A 47 -5.15 -11.34 -7.35
C ASN A 47 -5.03 -9.88 -7.85
N VAL A 48 -4.53 -9.69 -9.07
CA VAL A 48 -4.31 -8.35 -9.64
C VAL A 48 -5.59 -7.51 -9.73
N LYS A 49 -6.76 -8.16 -9.90
CA LYS A 49 -8.07 -7.48 -9.86
C LYS A 49 -8.31 -6.76 -8.53
N SER A 50 -7.73 -7.25 -7.43
CA SER A 50 -7.81 -6.57 -6.14
C SER A 50 -6.99 -5.28 -6.13
N LEU A 51 -5.81 -5.29 -6.75
CA LEU A 51 -4.97 -4.10 -6.88
C LEU A 51 -5.66 -3.03 -7.74
N GLU A 52 -6.24 -3.43 -8.85
CA GLU A 52 -7.03 -2.55 -9.72
C GLU A 52 -8.24 -1.96 -8.98
N PHE A 53 -9.02 -2.81 -8.32
CA PHE A 53 -10.20 -2.43 -7.57
C PHE A 53 -9.89 -1.36 -6.52
N HIS A 54 -8.86 -1.58 -5.71
CA HIS A 54 -8.50 -0.67 -4.63
C HIS A 54 -7.81 0.60 -5.11
N LEU A 55 -6.93 0.51 -6.11
CA LEU A 55 -6.26 1.71 -6.62
C LEU A 55 -7.28 2.65 -7.27
N HIS A 56 -8.20 2.14 -8.08
CA HIS A 56 -9.21 2.96 -8.75
C HIS A 56 -10.09 3.73 -7.75
N ARG A 57 -10.39 3.12 -6.59
CA ARG A 57 -11.19 3.69 -5.50
C ARG A 57 -10.39 4.60 -4.55
N ASN A 58 -9.08 4.74 -4.76
CA ASN A 58 -8.13 5.43 -3.88
C ASN A 58 -8.03 4.81 -2.47
N ASP A 59 -8.35 3.52 -2.32
CA ASP A 59 -8.33 2.86 -1.01
C ASP A 59 -6.90 2.77 -0.46
N PHE A 60 -5.92 2.46 -1.32
CA PHE A 60 -4.50 2.44 -0.94
C PHE A 60 -4.00 3.80 -0.46
N GLU A 61 -4.31 4.86 -1.21
CA GLU A 61 -3.93 6.23 -0.84
C GLU A 61 -4.47 6.61 0.53
N LYS A 62 -5.77 6.39 0.77
CA LYS A 62 -6.42 6.71 2.04
C LYS A 62 -5.80 5.95 3.21
N TRP A 63 -5.65 4.64 3.06
CA TRP A 63 -5.06 3.82 4.14
C TRP A 63 -3.62 4.24 4.45
N ILE A 64 -2.79 4.45 3.44
CA ILE A 64 -1.40 4.87 3.61
C ILE A 64 -1.32 6.26 4.28
N ASN A 65 -2.17 7.21 3.87
CA ASN A 65 -2.20 8.55 4.43
C ASN A 65 -2.75 8.60 5.86
N GLU A 66 -3.85 7.90 6.14
CA GLU A 66 -4.60 8.06 7.38
C GLU A 66 -4.18 7.07 8.47
N VAL A 67 -3.73 5.87 8.09
CA VAL A 67 -3.37 4.81 9.04
C VAL A 67 -1.86 4.75 9.26
N LEU A 68 -1.09 4.71 8.17
CA LEU A 68 0.37 4.68 8.23
C LEU A 68 0.99 6.08 8.38
N GLU A 69 0.22 7.13 8.10
CA GLU A 69 0.65 8.54 8.18
C GLU A 69 1.82 8.86 7.23
N ASP A 70 1.87 8.16 6.09
CA ASP A 70 2.90 8.36 5.04
C ASP A 70 2.36 9.16 3.85
N GLN A 71 2.34 10.47 4.02
CA GLN A 71 1.87 11.42 3.00
C GLN A 71 2.64 11.32 1.67
N GLU A 72 3.92 10.94 1.73
CA GLU A 72 4.75 10.85 0.53
C GLU A 72 4.31 9.66 -0.34
N LEU A 73 4.17 8.49 0.27
CA LEU A 73 3.72 7.31 -0.46
C LEU A 73 2.26 7.44 -0.91
N ALA A 74 1.40 8.07 -0.11
CA ALA A 74 0.03 8.36 -0.51
C ALA A 74 -0.02 9.22 -1.79
N ALA A 75 0.82 10.25 -1.88
CA ALA A 75 0.90 11.09 -3.08
C ALA A 75 1.35 10.30 -4.31
N GLU A 76 2.29 9.35 -4.17
CA GLU A 76 2.70 8.47 -5.27
C GLU A 76 1.57 7.51 -5.69
N MET A 77 0.81 6.95 -4.75
CA MET A 77 -0.37 6.13 -5.09
C MET A 77 -1.43 6.92 -5.86
N ARG A 78 -1.68 8.17 -5.46
CA ARG A 78 -2.59 9.07 -6.20
C ARG A 78 -2.12 9.31 -7.63
N LYS A 79 -0.80 9.45 -7.85
CA LYS A 79 -0.23 9.58 -9.20
C LYS A 79 -0.43 8.30 -10.01
N LEU A 80 -0.14 7.14 -9.42
CA LEU A 80 -0.36 5.83 -10.05
C LEU A 80 -1.80 5.63 -10.53
N GLN A 81 -2.78 6.04 -9.71
CA GLN A 81 -4.19 5.96 -10.07
C GLN A 81 -4.51 6.68 -11.39
N LYS A 82 -3.85 7.81 -11.67
CA LYS A 82 -4.07 8.60 -12.90
C LYS A 82 -3.50 7.97 -14.16
N PHE A 83 -2.55 7.05 -14.05
CA PHE A 83 -1.95 6.39 -15.21
C PHE A 83 -2.81 5.23 -15.75
N ASN A 84 -3.90 4.85 -15.07
CA ASN A 84 -4.83 3.80 -15.49
C ASN A 84 -4.14 2.48 -15.90
N LEU A 85 -3.06 2.13 -15.19
CA LEU A 85 -2.37 0.87 -15.38
C LEU A 85 -3.27 -0.29 -14.91
N VAL A 86 -3.13 -1.43 -15.58
CA VAL A 86 -3.87 -2.66 -15.29
C VAL A 86 -2.94 -3.87 -15.32
N GLY A 87 -3.41 -5.00 -14.79
CA GLY A 87 -2.72 -6.26 -14.79
C GLY A 87 -1.34 -6.19 -14.13
N GLU A 88 -0.42 -7.00 -14.63
CA GLU A 88 0.92 -7.12 -14.03
C GLU A 88 1.75 -5.83 -14.17
N ASN A 89 1.45 -4.97 -15.14
CA ASN A 89 2.05 -3.64 -15.21
C ASN A 89 1.68 -2.79 -14.00
N LEU A 90 0.41 -2.84 -13.58
CA LEU A 90 -0.03 -2.17 -12.36
C LEU A 90 0.67 -2.77 -11.12
N ARG A 91 0.65 -4.10 -10.99
CA ARG A 91 1.29 -4.79 -9.85
C ARG A 91 2.74 -4.36 -9.70
N ASN A 92 3.50 -4.42 -10.79
CA ASN A 92 4.91 -4.07 -10.81
C ASN A 92 5.14 -2.61 -10.40
N GLN A 93 4.31 -1.66 -10.86
CA GLN A 93 4.46 -0.26 -10.48
C GLN A 93 4.12 0.02 -9.02
N ILE A 94 3.08 -0.62 -8.47
CA ILE A 94 2.77 -0.53 -7.04
C ILE A 94 3.94 -1.13 -6.24
N TYR A 95 4.39 -2.34 -6.57
CA TYR A 95 5.49 -3.01 -5.87
C TYR A 95 6.77 -2.18 -5.87
N VAL A 96 7.18 -1.64 -7.02
CA VAL A 96 8.38 -0.80 -7.15
C VAL A 96 8.25 0.47 -6.32
N THR A 97 7.08 1.12 -6.34
CA THR A 97 6.82 2.35 -5.58
C THR A 97 6.89 2.10 -4.07
N VAL A 98 6.23 1.05 -3.60
CA VAL A 98 6.20 0.67 -2.17
C VAL A 98 7.58 0.20 -1.70
N SER A 99 8.26 -0.67 -2.44
CA SER A 99 9.58 -1.19 -2.07
C SER A 99 10.65 -0.09 -2.00
N ARG A 100 10.61 0.89 -2.93
CA ARG A 100 11.50 2.07 -2.87
C ARG A 100 11.25 2.92 -1.63
N ARG A 101 9.99 3.13 -1.24
CA ARG A 101 9.65 3.86 -0.02
C ARG A 101 10.15 3.10 1.21
N LEU A 102 9.86 1.80 1.31
CA LEU A 102 10.28 0.94 2.41
C LEU A 102 11.80 0.97 2.56
N LYS A 103 12.56 0.80 1.46
CA LYS A 103 14.02 0.86 1.47
C LYS A 103 14.55 2.18 2.04
N ARG A 104 13.99 3.33 1.63
CA ARG A 104 14.42 4.65 2.14
C ARG A 104 14.15 4.79 3.64
N LEU A 105 12.98 4.35 4.10
CA LEU A 105 12.62 4.40 5.51
C LEU A 105 13.55 3.52 6.35
N THR A 106 13.94 2.34 5.86
CA THR A 106 14.83 1.42 6.59
C THR A 106 16.30 1.78 6.50
N SER A 107 16.76 2.43 5.44
CA SER A 107 18.17 2.87 5.30
C SER A 107 18.49 4.12 6.12
N GLN A 108 17.47 4.75 6.72
CA GLN A 108 17.59 5.93 7.57
C GLN A 108 17.53 5.59 9.07
N LEU A 109 17.32 4.32 9.41
CA LEU A 109 17.42 3.76 10.76
C LEU A 109 18.86 3.34 11.06
#